data_AF-A0ABD7Q2B6-F1
#
_entry.id   AF-A0ABD7Q2B6-F1
#
_cell.length_a   1.000
_cell.length_b   1.000
_cell.length_c   1.000
_cell.angle_alpha   90.00
_cell.angle_beta   90.00
_cell.angle_gamma   90.00
#
_symmetry.space_group_name_H-M   'P 1'
#
loop_
_entity.id
_entity.type
_entity.pdbx_description
1 polymer ?
#
loop_
_entity_poly.entity_id
_entity_poly.type
_entity_poly.pdbx_seq_one_letter_code
_entity_poly.pdbx_strand_id
1 'polypeptide(L)'
;MTNKIAQRHNSVLRYIQKTPHVTARLLRIALPLTPKDIQQTLSLLSRREYVLRGAARGHHTYTITTLGVEWLQENCPTNLTPERMQRLDKCRRQAEQLESLGFWHRAARQWLHVLDLSPDDDARIAAVAQRERCIRMLSQ
;
A
#
# COMPACT_ATOMS: atom_id res chain seq x y z
N MET A 1 -1.29 -2.94 22.49
CA MET A 1 -1.08 -4.33 21.96
C MET A 1 -1.88 -4.66 20.70
N THR A 2 -2.83 -3.82 20.27
CA THR A 2 -3.74 -4.02 19.11
C THR A 2 -3.09 -3.85 17.72
N ASN A 3 -1.94 -3.19 17.63
CA ASN A 3 -1.34 -2.79 16.36
C ASN A 3 -0.84 -3.99 15.52
N LYS A 4 -0.28 -5.04 16.16
CA LYS A 4 0.26 -6.22 15.43
C LYS A 4 -0.82 -7.04 14.72
N ILE A 5 -2.02 -7.16 15.30
CA ILE A 5 -3.12 -7.93 14.70
C ILE A 5 -3.69 -7.17 13.50
N ALA A 6 -3.95 -5.87 13.67
CA ALA A 6 -4.40 -5.00 12.58
C ALA A 6 -3.38 -4.95 11.42
N GLN A 7 -2.08 -4.91 11.74
CA GLN A 7 -1.02 -4.95 10.73
C GLN A 7 -1.03 -6.27 9.93
N ARG A 8 -1.21 -7.42 10.59
CA ARG A 8 -1.33 -8.72 9.92
C ARG A 8 -2.55 -8.78 8.99
N HIS A 9 -3.70 -8.32 9.47
CA HIS A 9 -4.93 -8.27 8.67
C HIS A 9 -4.75 -7.37 7.44
N ASN A 10 -4.13 -6.20 7.61
CA ASN A 10 -3.78 -5.29 6.52
C ASN A 10 -2.88 -5.97 5.48
N SER A 11 -1.79 -6.61 5.90
CA SER A 11 -0.86 -7.28 4.98
C SER A 11 -1.55 -8.38 4.17
N VAL A 12 -2.40 -9.19 4.81
CA VAL A 12 -3.15 -10.25 4.14
C VAL A 12 -4.20 -9.68 3.18
N LEU A 13 -5.00 -8.70 3.61
CA LEU A 13 -6.02 -8.08 2.77
C LEU A 13 -5.42 -7.35 1.56
N ARG A 14 -4.33 -6.58 1.76
CA ARG A 14 -3.63 -5.92 0.64
C ARG A 14 -3.09 -6.92 -0.38
N TYR A 15 -2.55 -8.05 0.08
CA TYR A 15 -2.06 -9.08 -0.84
C TYR A 15 -3.21 -9.69 -1.65
N ILE A 16 -4.33 -10.01 -1.00
CA ILE A 16 -5.53 -10.53 -1.67
C ILE A 16 -6.12 -9.51 -2.66
N GLN A 17 -6.07 -8.22 -2.32
CA GLN A 17 -6.51 -7.14 -3.21
C GLN A 17 -5.65 -7.04 -4.48
N LYS A 18 -4.32 -7.16 -4.35
CA LYS A 18 -3.39 -7.13 -5.49
C LYS A 18 -3.47 -8.41 -6.34
N THR A 19 -3.81 -9.55 -5.74
CA THR A 19 -3.86 -10.84 -6.42
C THR A 19 -5.16 -11.59 -6.07
N PRO A 20 -6.24 -11.39 -6.85
CA PRO A 20 -7.51 -12.06 -6.60
C PRO A 20 -7.39 -13.58 -6.81
N HIS A 21 -8.23 -14.34 -6.11
CA HIS A 21 -8.26 -15.82 -6.12
C HIS A 21 -6.99 -16.48 -5.56
N VAL A 22 -6.28 -15.80 -4.65
CA VAL A 22 -5.07 -16.33 -4.01
C VAL A 22 -5.39 -17.51 -3.09
N THR A 23 -4.50 -18.49 -3.01
CA THR A 23 -4.60 -19.62 -2.09
C THR A 23 -3.85 -19.34 -0.78
N ALA A 24 -4.24 -20.01 0.30
CA ALA A 24 -3.51 -19.94 1.57
C ALA A 24 -2.03 -20.37 1.44
N ARG A 25 -1.70 -21.23 0.46
CA ARG A 25 -0.32 -21.63 0.16
C ARG A 25 0.50 -20.46 -0.36
N LEU A 26 -0.02 -19.69 -1.31
CA LEU A 26 0.67 -18.52 -1.86
C LEU A 26 0.88 -17.44 -0.79
N LEU A 27 -0.10 -17.20 0.07
CA LEU A 27 0.04 -16.25 1.19
C LEU A 27 1.19 -16.62 2.14
N ARG A 28 1.41 -17.91 2.39
CA ARG A 28 2.52 -18.40 3.25
C ARG A 28 3.90 -18.17 2.63
N ILE A 29 3.97 -18.15 1.30
CA ILE A 29 5.22 -17.90 0.57
C ILE A 29 5.48 -16.40 0.50
N ALA A 30 4.43 -15.60 0.26
CA ALA A 30 4.57 -14.19 -0.03
C ALA A 30 4.66 -13.28 1.20
N LEU A 31 4.16 -13.72 2.36
CA LEU A 31 4.11 -12.90 3.57
C LEU A 31 5.00 -13.49 4.66
N PRO A 32 5.71 -12.67 5.46
CA PRO A 32 6.53 -13.11 6.57
C PRO A 32 5.65 -13.45 7.80
N LEU A 33 4.68 -14.34 7.62
CA LEU A 33 3.71 -14.75 8.65
C LEU A 33 3.75 -16.27 8.83
N THR A 34 3.48 -16.73 10.05
CA THR A 34 3.43 -18.17 10.30
C THR A 34 2.19 -18.80 9.65
N PRO A 35 2.22 -20.10 9.29
CA PRO A 35 1.05 -20.78 8.75
C PRO A 35 -0.19 -20.66 9.67
N LYS A 36 0.04 -20.68 11.00
CA LYS A 36 -1.01 -20.51 12.01
C LYS A 36 -1.62 -19.11 11.95
N ASP A 37 -0.79 -18.07 11.90
CA ASP A 37 -1.26 -16.68 11.80
C ASP A 37 -2.10 -16.46 10.53
N ILE A 38 -1.67 -17.04 9.40
CA ILE A 38 -2.40 -16.92 8.13
C ILE A 38 -3.76 -17.62 8.21
N GLN A 39 -3.81 -18.85 8.74
CA GLN A 39 -5.09 -19.55 8.89
C GLN A 39 -6.04 -18.81 9.82
N GLN A 40 -5.56 -18.37 10.99
CA GLN A 40 -6.38 -17.59 11.93
C GLN A 40 -6.88 -16.29 11.31
N THR A 41 -6.01 -15.57 10.59
CA THR A 41 -6.37 -14.33 9.90
C THR A 41 -7.42 -14.58 8.83
N LEU A 42 -7.23 -15.58 7.96
CA LEU A 42 -8.20 -15.92 6.92
C LEU A 42 -9.56 -16.36 7.49
N SER A 43 -9.56 -17.15 8.56
CA SER A 43 -10.80 -17.54 9.26
C SER A 43 -11.53 -16.33 9.82
N LEU A 44 -10.81 -15.38 10.43
CA LEU A 44 -11.41 -14.16 10.98
C LEU A 44 -11.92 -13.21 9.90
N LEU A 45 -11.12 -12.96 8.86
CA LEU A 45 -11.49 -12.10 7.74
C LEU A 45 -12.69 -12.67 6.98
N SER A 46 -12.74 -13.99 6.79
CA SER A 46 -13.87 -14.65 6.14
C SER A 46 -15.13 -14.61 7.00
N ARG A 47 -15.01 -14.79 8.32
CA ARG A 47 -16.15 -14.68 9.25
C ARG A 47 -16.72 -13.26 9.32
N ARG A 48 -15.88 -12.25 9.11
CA ARG A 48 -16.28 -10.83 9.06
C ARG A 48 -16.61 -10.34 7.64
N GLU A 49 -16.68 -11.25 6.68
CA GLU A 49 -17.04 -10.94 5.29
C GLU A 49 -16.11 -9.94 4.59
N TYR A 50 -14.89 -9.75 5.09
CA TYR A 50 -13.86 -8.94 4.41
C TYR A 50 -13.22 -9.67 3.23
N VAL A 51 -13.31 -11.01 3.23
CA VAL A 51 -12.86 -11.86 2.12
C VAL A 51 -13.88 -12.93 1.84
N LEU A 52 -14.11 -13.23 0.56
CA LEU A 52 -14.89 -14.38 0.12
C LEU A 52 -13.96 -15.58 -0.02
N ARG A 53 -14.43 -16.73 0.49
CA ARG A 53 -13.76 -18.02 0.32
C ARG A 53 -14.42 -18.77 -0.83
N GLY A 54 -13.74 -18.83 -1.97
CA GLY A 54 -14.10 -19.68 -3.10
C GLY A 54 -13.42 -21.05 -3.04
N ALA A 55 -13.82 -21.93 -3.94
CA ALA A 55 -13.12 -23.18 -4.22
C ALA A 55 -12.81 -23.25 -5.71
N ALA A 56 -11.53 -23.36 -6.06
CA ALA A 56 -11.08 -23.53 -7.43
C ALA A 56 -10.16 -24.74 -7.50
N ARG A 57 -10.48 -25.71 -8.38
CA ARG A 57 -9.68 -26.92 -8.59
C ARG A 57 -9.33 -27.68 -7.29
N GLY A 58 -10.28 -27.75 -6.35
CA GLY A 58 -10.09 -28.44 -5.06
C GLY A 58 -9.31 -27.64 -4.01
N HIS A 59 -8.92 -26.39 -4.29
CA HIS A 59 -8.24 -25.51 -3.34
C HIS A 59 -9.12 -24.32 -2.94
N HIS A 60 -9.03 -23.92 -1.66
CA HIS A 60 -9.64 -22.69 -1.20
C HIS A 60 -8.92 -21.47 -1.76
N THR A 61 -9.67 -20.61 -2.43
CA THR A 61 -9.21 -19.34 -2.96
C THR A 61 -9.89 -18.19 -2.23
N TYR A 62 -9.21 -17.06 -2.14
CA TYR A 62 -9.69 -15.88 -1.42
C TYR A 62 -9.74 -14.68 -2.35
N THR A 63 -10.84 -13.93 -2.29
CA THR A 63 -11.02 -12.64 -2.97
C THR A 63 -11.49 -11.61 -1.96
N ILE A 64 -11.05 -10.36 -2.13
CA ILE A 64 -11.46 -9.27 -1.23
C ILE A 64 -12.89 -8.82 -1.57
N THR A 65 -13.67 -8.48 -0.55
CA THR A 65 -15.01 -7.87 -0.71
C THR A 65 -14.94 -6.35 -0.69
N THR A 66 -16.06 -5.70 -1.00
CA THR A 66 -16.24 -4.25 -0.78
C THR A 66 -15.96 -3.86 0.68
N LEU A 67 -16.53 -4.60 1.63
CA LEU A 67 -16.27 -4.42 3.08
C LEU A 67 -14.79 -4.56 3.43
N GLY A 68 -14.08 -5.50 2.80
CA GLY A 68 -12.63 -5.66 3.00
C GLY A 68 -11.82 -4.48 2.46
N VAL A 69 -12.26 -3.88 1.35
CA VAL A 69 -11.66 -2.66 0.79
C VAL A 69 -11.93 -1.45 1.68
N GLU A 70 -13.15 -1.30 2.19
CA GLU A 70 -13.50 -0.24 3.15
C GLU A 70 -12.69 -0.36 4.44
N TRP A 71 -12.58 -1.58 4.99
CA TRP A 71 -11.74 -1.83 6.16
C TRP A 71 -10.28 -1.46 5.91
N LEU A 72 -9.75 -1.78 4.72
CA LEU A 72 -8.40 -1.38 4.31
C LEU A 72 -8.24 0.14 4.18
N GLN A 73 -9.28 0.88 3.82
CA GLN A 73 -9.25 2.35 3.77
C GLN A 73 -9.25 2.94 5.19
N GLU A 74 -10.11 2.43 6.08
CA GLU A 74 -10.22 2.89 7.46
C GLU A 74 -9.00 2.52 8.32
N ASN A 75 -8.45 1.32 8.11
CA ASN A 75 -7.32 0.77 8.85
C ASN A 75 -6.04 0.83 8.04
N CYS A 76 -6.05 1.57 6.93
CA CYS A 76 -4.88 1.81 6.11
C CYS A 76 -3.79 2.33 7.05
N PRO A 77 -2.58 1.74 7.03
CA PRO A 77 -1.48 2.30 7.76
C PRO A 77 -0.98 3.52 6.98
N THR A 78 -1.80 4.57 6.82
CA THR A 78 -1.22 5.90 6.90
C THR A 78 -0.78 6.06 8.35
N ASN A 79 0.35 5.43 8.70
CA ASN A 79 1.15 5.74 9.89
C ASN A 79 1.71 7.17 9.82
N LEU A 80 1.09 8.04 9.03
CA LEU A 80 1.37 9.45 8.96
C LEU A 80 0.39 10.09 9.92
N THR A 81 0.91 10.57 11.03
CA THR A 81 0.24 11.59 11.85
C THR A 81 -0.34 12.67 10.91
N PRO A 82 -1.47 13.31 11.24
CA PRO A 82 -2.05 14.38 10.42
C PRO A 82 -1.03 15.43 9.96
N GLU A 83 -0.08 15.79 10.83
CA GLU A 83 1.04 16.69 10.53
C GLU A 83 1.94 16.19 9.39
N ARG A 84 2.27 14.90 9.38
CA ARG A 84 3.08 14.28 8.33
C ARG A 84 2.30 14.19 7.02
N MET A 85 1.00 13.94 7.07
CA MET A 85 0.13 13.98 5.88
C MET A 85 0.13 15.40 5.27
N GLN A 86 -0.04 16.43 6.11
CA GLN A 86 -0.01 17.82 5.66
C GLN A 86 1.35 18.20 5.07
N ARG A 87 2.45 17.75 5.68
CA ARG A 87 3.80 17.96 5.15
C ARG A 87 4.02 17.25 3.82
N LEU A 88 3.56 16.01 3.69
CA LEU A 88 3.64 15.23 2.46
C LEU A 88 2.90 15.96 1.32
N ASP A 89 1.65 16.36 1.57
CA ASP A 89 0.84 17.05 0.57
C ASP A 89 1.42 18.42 0.19
N LYS A 90 1.93 19.17 1.16
CA LYS A 90 2.66 20.42 0.90
C LYS A 90 3.88 20.18 0.01
N CYS A 91 4.69 19.15 0.32
CA CYS A 91 5.88 18.85 -0.47
C CYS A 91 5.50 18.45 -1.91
N ARG A 92 4.46 17.63 -2.07
CA ARG A 92 3.97 17.19 -3.37
C ARG A 92 3.50 18.37 -4.22
N ARG A 93 2.63 19.24 -3.67
CA ARG A 93 2.14 20.43 -4.40
C ARG A 93 3.28 21.36 -4.82
N GLN A 94 4.28 21.54 -3.95
CA GLN A 94 5.46 22.33 -4.30
C GLN A 94 6.26 21.69 -5.43
N ALA A 95 6.41 20.37 -5.44
CA ALA A 95 7.10 19.67 -6.52
C ALA A 95 6.36 19.86 -7.85
N GLU A 96 5.05 19.62 -7.86
CA GLU A 96 4.18 19.76 -9.05
C GLU A 96 4.18 21.21 -9.58
N GLN A 97 4.17 22.21 -8.69
CA GLN A 97 4.26 23.61 -9.10
C GLN A 97 5.64 23.95 -9.69
N LEU A 98 6.72 23.39 -9.14
CA LEU A 98 8.05 23.58 -9.72
C LEU A 98 8.19 22.91 -11.09
N GLU A 99 7.55 21.75 -11.29
CA GLU A 99 7.46 21.09 -12.60
C GLU A 99 6.73 21.96 -13.62
N SER A 100 5.57 22.51 -13.25
CA SER A 100 4.78 23.34 -14.18
C SER A 100 5.49 24.63 -14.58
N LEU A 101 6.37 25.14 -13.72
CA LEU A 101 7.23 26.29 -13.99
C LEU A 101 8.54 25.93 -14.70
N GLY A 102 8.80 24.65 -14.98
CA GLY A 102 10.03 24.19 -15.63
C GLY A 102 11.28 24.21 -14.73
N PHE A 103 11.14 24.36 -13.41
CA PHE A 103 12.25 24.32 -12.46
C PHE A 103 12.62 22.87 -12.10
N TRP A 104 12.99 22.08 -13.10
CA TRP A 104 13.15 20.63 -13.01
C TRP A 104 14.12 20.16 -11.90
N HIS A 105 15.24 20.85 -11.69
CA HIS A 105 16.20 20.49 -10.65
C HIS A 105 15.63 20.69 -9.24
N ARG A 106 14.87 21.77 -9.04
CA ARG A 106 14.22 22.06 -7.75
C ARG A 106 13.06 21.08 -7.51
N ALA A 107 12.29 20.79 -8.55
CA ALA A 107 11.23 19.78 -8.51
C ALA A 107 11.78 18.39 -8.14
N ALA A 108 12.87 17.94 -8.78
CA ALA A 108 13.52 16.66 -8.49
C ALA A 108 13.97 16.54 -7.03
N ARG A 109 14.49 17.63 -6.44
CA ARG A 109 14.84 17.68 -5.02
C ARG A 109 13.61 17.61 -4.12
N GLN A 110 12.52 18.26 -4.52
CA GLN A 110 11.29 18.25 -3.74
C GLN A 110 10.62 16.86 -3.73
N TRP A 111 10.72 16.09 -4.82
CA TRP A 111 10.27 14.71 -4.86
C TRP A 111 11.05 13.76 -3.93
N LEU A 112 12.30 14.08 -3.56
CA LEU A 112 13.01 13.35 -2.50
C LEU A 112 12.34 13.55 -1.13
N HIS A 113 11.89 14.77 -0.82
CA HIS A 113 11.16 15.01 0.42
C HIS A 113 9.81 14.30 0.45
N VAL A 114 9.14 14.17 -0.71
CA VAL A 114 7.92 13.36 -0.84
C VAL A 114 8.23 11.88 -0.61
N LEU A 115 9.33 11.37 -1.17
CA LEU A 115 9.81 9.99 -0.95
C LEU A 115 10.05 9.69 0.54
N ASP A 116 10.76 10.58 1.24
CA ASP A 116 11.06 10.42 2.68
C ASP A 116 9.81 10.40 3.57
N LEU A 117 8.75 11.10 3.14
CA LEU A 117 7.48 11.19 3.84
C LEU A 117 6.46 10.14 3.40
N SER A 118 6.75 9.36 2.35
CA SER A 118 5.82 8.39 1.79
C SER A 118 5.61 7.19 2.74
N PRO A 119 4.36 6.77 2.98
CA PRO A 119 4.03 5.78 4.01
C PRO A 119 4.21 4.32 3.56
N ASP A 120 4.19 4.07 2.26
CA ASP A 120 4.28 2.74 1.67
C ASP A 120 5.11 2.72 0.38
N ASP A 121 5.50 1.52 -0.04
CA ASP A 121 6.39 1.31 -1.17
C ASP A 121 5.78 1.79 -2.50
N ASP A 122 4.45 1.70 -2.67
CA ASP A 122 3.79 2.15 -3.89
C ASP A 122 3.90 3.68 -4.02
N ALA A 123 3.67 4.43 -2.94
CA ALA A 123 3.86 5.88 -2.89
C ALA A 123 5.33 6.29 -3.09
N ARG A 124 6.27 5.51 -2.51
CA ARG A 124 7.71 5.72 -2.70
C ARG A 124 8.11 5.53 -4.17
N ILE A 125 7.64 4.47 -4.82
CA ILE A 125 7.91 4.19 -6.24
C ILE A 125 7.38 5.34 -7.11
N ALA A 126 6.17 5.83 -6.84
CA ALA A 126 5.61 6.97 -7.56
C ALA A 126 6.47 8.25 -7.43
N ALA A 127 6.96 8.55 -6.21
CA ALA A 127 7.83 9.70 -5.97
C ALA A 127 9.19 9.56 -6.70
N VAL A 128 9.78 8.35 -6.72
CA VAL A 128 11.00 8.07 -7.50
C VAL A 128 10.76 8.28 -9.00
N ALA A 129 9.67 7.74 -9.54
CA ALA A 129 9.35 7.88 -10.96
C ALA A 129 9.19 9.34 -11.40
N GLN A 130 8.54 10.18 -10.59
CA GLN A 130 8.42 11.62 -10.88
C GLN A 130 9.78 12.34 -10.77
N ARG A 131 10.59 11.99 -9.78
CA ARG A 131 11.96 12.50 -9.68
C ARG A 131 12.78 12.16 -10.92
N GLU A 132 12.74 10.92 -11.39
CA GLU A 132 13.45 10.48 -12.59
C GLU A 132 12.97 11.21 -13.85
N ARG A 133 11.67 11.49 -13.94
CA ARG A 133 11.12 12.35 -14.99
C ARG A 133 11.73 13.75 -14.94
N CYS A 134 11.76 14.39 -13.77
CA CYS A 134 12.39 15.71 -13.61
C CYS A 134 13.87 15.69 -14.02
N ILE A 135 14.62 14.64 -13.67
CA ILE A 135 16.03 14.51 -14.06
C ILE A 135 16.19 14.39 -15.58
N ARG A 136 15.32 13.63 -16.25
CA ARG A 136 15.34 13.54 -17.72
C ARG A 136 15.06 14.89 -18.39
N MET A 137 14.18 15.70 -17.81
CA MET A 137 13.88 17.05 -18.31
C MET A 137 15.05 18.05 -18.10
N LEU A 138 16.00 17.76 -17.21
CA LEU A 138 17.21 18.58 -17.06
C LEU A 138 18.24 18.35 -18.17
N SER A 139 18.21 17.17 -18.79
CA SER A 139 19.12 16.81 -19.88
C SER A 139 18.59 17.18 -21.27
N GLN A 140 17.43 17.83 -21.34
CA GLN A 140 16.82 18.36 -22.56
C GLN A 140 17.07 19.86 -22.65
#